data_AF-C0MH15-F1
#
_entry.id   AF-C0MH15-F1
#
_cell.length_a   1.000
_cell.length_b   1.000
_cell.length_c   1.000
_cell.angle_alpha   90.00
_cell.angle_beta   90.00
_cell.angle_gamma   90.00
#
_symmetry.space_group_name_H-M   'P 1'
#
loop_
_entity.id
_entity.type
_entity.pdbx_description
1 polymer ?
#
loop_
_entity_poly.entity_id
_entity_poly.type
_entity_poly.pdbx_seq_one_letter_code
_entity_poly.pdbx_strand_id
1 'polypeptide(L)' 'MEVIRTLLMFFSHLLFIGISYQLLISLVDWSKFIHYRPENMGRLRLLVLFLAIASGYLVSRFMLELIQISQYLLYDFH' A
#
# COMPACT_ATOMS: atom_id res chain seq x y z
N MET A 1 -21.58 13.86 -1.49
CA MET A 1 -20.25 14.08 -0.86
C MET A 1 -19.62 12.77 -0.37
N GLU A 2 -20.38 11.87 0.24
CA GLU A 2 -19.89 10.53 0.68
C GLU A 2 -19.24 9.69 -0.44
N VAL A 3 -19.88 9.60 -1.61
CA VAL A 3 -19.33 8.83 -2.75
C VAL A 3 -17.93 9.30 -3.16
N ILE A 4 -17.69 10.62 -3.16
CA ILE A 4 -16.39 11.20 -3.53
C ILE A 4 -15.33 10.83 -2.49
N ARG A 5 -15.67 10.88 -1.18
CA ARG A 5 -14.76 10.44 -0.11
C ARG A 5 -14.43 8.96 -0.23
N THR A 6 -15.44 8.10 -0.46
CA THR A 6 -15.24 6.66 -0.64
C THR A 6 -14.37 6.34 -1.84
N LEU A 7 -14.59 7.01 -2.98
CA LEU A 7 -13.75 6.87 -4.16
C LEU A 7 -12.31 7.32 -3.88
N LEU A 8 -12.12 8.46 -3.21
CA LEU A 8 -10.78 8.94 -2.86
C LEU A 8 -10.02 7.95 -1.95
N MET A 9 -10.70 7.39 -0.95
CA MET A 9 -10.11 6.36 -0.08
C MET A 9 -9.74 5.11 -0.88
N PHE A 10 -10.64 4.65 -1.74
CA PHE A 10 -10.39 3.50 -2.61
C PHE A 10 -9.17 3.73 -3.52
N PHE A 11 -9.09 4.87 -4.20
CA PHE A 11 -7.95 5.21 -5.05
C PHE A 11 -6.65 5.37 -4.25
N SER A 12 -6.71 5.94 -3.04
CA SER A 12 -5.55 6.01 -2.13
C SER A 12 -5.01 4.62 -1.82
N HIS A 13 -5.88 3.67 -1.44
CA HIS A 13 -5.46 2.29 -1.18
C HIS A 13 -4.83 1.66 -2.41
N LEU A 14 -5.46 1.76 -3.58
CA LEU A 14 -4.89 1.20 -4.82
C LEU A 14 -3.53 1.81 -5.16
N LEU A 15 -3.36 3.12 -4.99
CA LEU A 15 -2.11 3.82 -5.25
C LEU A 15 -0.99 3.31 -4.34
N PHE A 16 -1.21 3.25 -3.02
CA PHE A 16 -0.18 2.81 -2.08
C PHE A 16 0.13 1.31 -2.17
N ILE A 17 -0.85 0.49 -2.54
CA ILE A 17 -0.62 -0.93 -2.86
C ILE A 17 0.27 -1.05 -4.10
N GLY A 18 -0.01 -0.28 -5.15
CA GLY A 18 0.81 -0.24 -6.37
C GLY A 18 2.26 0.18 -6.09
N ILE A 19 2.44 1.27 -5.31
CA ILE A 19 3.77 1.73 -4.88
C ILE A 19 4.48 0.65 -4.06
N SER A 20 3.79 0.04 -3.09
CA SER A 20 4.36 -1.02 -2.26
C SER A 20 4.81 -2.22 -3.09
N TYR A 21 3.99 -2.63 -4.06
CA TYR A 21 4.33 -3.73 -4.97
C TYR A 21 5.56 -3.41 -5.80
N GLN A 22 5.64 -2.20 -6.35
CA GLN A 22 6.79 -1.77 -7.13
C GLN A 22 8.07 -1.76 -6.29
N LEU A 23 8.01 -1.22 -5.06
CA LEU A 23 9.15 -1.21 -4.13
C LEU A 23 9.58 -2.62 -3.73
N LEU A 24 8.64 -3.51 -3.43
CA LEU A 24 8.93 -4.89 -3.08
C LEU A 24 9.60 -5.63 -4.23
N ILE A 25 9.23 -5.39 -5.48
CA ILE A 25 9.89 -6.03 -6.63
C ILE A 25 11.25 -5.38 -6.95
N SER A 26 11.38 -4.06 -6.85
CA SER A 26 12.58 -3.35 -7.29
C SER A 26 13.70 -3.35 -6.26
N LEU A 27 13.38 -3.35 -4.96
CA LEU A 27 14.36 -3.22 -3.89
C LEU A 27 14.69 -4.55 -3.20
N VAL A 28 13.78 -5.52 -3.18
CA VAL A 28 13.99 -6.78 -2.46
C VAL A 28 14.56 -7.83 -3.42
N ASP A 29 15.73 -8.34 -3.07
CA ASP A 29 16.34 -9.47 -3.76
C ASP A 29 15.70 -10.79 -3.29
N TRP A 30 14.59 -11.15 -3.92
CA TRP A 30 13.84 -12.37 -3.61
C TRP A 30 14.62 -13.67 -3.84
N SER A 31 15.71 -13.64 -4.60
CA SER A 31 16.56 -14.81 -4.80
C SER A 31 17.26 -15.26 -3.50
N LYS A 32 17.46 -14.34 -2.56
CA LYS A 32 18.04 -14.62 -1.24
C LYS A 32 17.04 -15.15 -0.23
N PHE A 33 15.76 -14.83 -0.41
CA PHE A 33 14.68 -15.23 0.51
C PHE A 33 14.00 -16.54 0.09
N ILE A 34 13.96 -16.85 -1.21
CA ILE A 34 13.29 -18.04 -1.72
C ILE A 34 14.28 -18.88 -2.52
N HIS A 35 14.24 -20.20 -2.31
CA HIS A 35 15.00 -21.15 -3.11
C HIS A 35 14.56 -21.03 -4.59
N TYR A 36 15.43 -20.43 -5.40
CA TYR A 36 15.12 -20.07 -6.78
C TYR A 36 14.81 -21.33 -7.60
N ARG A 37 13.52 -21.55 -7.89
CA ARG A 37 13.07 -22.49 -8.91
C ARG A 37 12.14 -21.75 -9.85
N PRO A 38 12.30 -21.86 -11.18
CA PRO A 38 11.45 -21.16 -12.14
C PRO A 38 9.96 -21.50 -11.96
N GLU A 39 9.65 -22.69 -11.48
CA GLU A 39 8.29 -23.14 -11.10
C GLU A 39 7.65 -22.30 -9.98
N ASN A 40 8.45 -21.72 -9.09
CA ASN A 40 7.98 -20.94 -7.94
C ASN A 40 7.78 -19.46 -8.25
N MET A 41 8.16 -18.98 -9.44
CA MET A 41 8.09 -17.56 -9.79
C MET A 41 6.68 -16.98 -9.73
N GLY A 42 5.67 -17.74 -10.18
CA GLY A 42 4.27 -17.33 -10.06
C GLY A 42 3.82 -17.21 -8.60
N ARG A 43 4.22 -18.17 -7.75
CA ARG A 43 3.90 -18.19 -6.31
C ARG A 43 4.59 -17.04 -5.58
N LEU A 44 5.84 -16.74 -5.95
CA LEU A 44 6.56 -15.58 -5.42
C LEU A 44 5.83 -14.27 -5.76
N ARG A 45 5.40 -14.07 -7.01
CA ARG A 45 4.64 -12.86 -7.39
C ARG A 45 3.35 -12.70 -6.59
N LEU A 46 2.64 -13.80 -6.32
CA LEU A 46 1.45 -13.78 -5.46
C LEU A 46 1.80 -13.42 -4.01
N LEU A 47 2.90 -13.94 -3.47
CA LEU A 47 3.37 -13.57 -2.14
C LEU A 47 3.70 -12.07 -2.07
N VAL A 48 4.43 -11.56 -3.07
CA VAL A 48 4.75 -10.12 -3.17
C VAL A 48 3.49 -9.27 -3.27
N LEU A 49 2.49 -9.73 -4.02
CA LEU A 49 1.19 -9.06 -4.09
C LEU A 49 0.49 -9.02 -2.73
N PHE A 50 0.48 -10.11 -1.96
CA PHE A 50 -0.09 -10.11 -0.62
C PHE A 50 0.64 -9.18 0.34
N LEU A 51 1.97 -9.18 0.30
CA LEU A 51 2.79 -8.25 1.09
C LEU A 51 2.50 -6.79 0.70
N ALA A 52 2.39 -6.51 -0.59
CA ALA A 52 2.07 -5.19 -1.10
C ALA A 52 0.68 -4.71 -0.68
N ILE A 53 -0.32 -5.60 -0.68
CA ILE A 53 -1.67 -5.29 -0.20
C ILE A 53 -1.63 -4.93 1.29
N ALA A 54 -0.96 -5.76 2.10
CA ALA A 54 -0.87 -5.55 3.53
C ALA A 54 -0.12 -4.25 3.88
N SER A 55 1.08 -4.05 3.33
CA SER A 55 1.90 -2.85 3.60
C SER A 55 1.27 -1.60 2.99
N GLY A 56 0.79 -1.67 1.75
CA GLY A 56 0.19 -0.54 1.06
C GLY A 56 -1.12 -0.08 1.69
N TYR A 57 -1.95 -1.01 2.17
CA TYR A 57 -3.14 -0.67 2.94
C TYR A 57 -2.77 0.05 4.25
N LEU A 58 -1.78 -0.45 4.98
CA LEU A 58 -1.33 0.15 6.24
C LEU A 58 -0.79 1.57 6.04
N VAL A 59 0.06 1.78 5.02
CA VAL A 59 0.60 3.10 4.68
C VAL A 59 -0.52 4.05 4.22
N SER A 60 -1.43 3.59 3.36
CA SER A 60 -2.57 4.40 2.92
C SER A 60 -3.43 4.84 4.10
N ARG A 61 -3.74 3.92 5.01
CA ARG A 61 -4.55 4.21 6.20
C ARG A 61 -3.85 5.24 7.09
N PHE A 62 -2.55 5.05 7.36
CA PHE A 62 -1.75 6.01 8.12
C PHE A 62 -1.77 7.41 7.49
N MET A 63 -1.60 7.52 6.17
CA MET A 63 -1.64 8.81 5.47
C MET A 63 -3.01 9.48 5.52
N LEU A 64 -4.10 8.71 5.38
CA LEU A 64 -5.46 9.23 5.51
C LEU A 64 -5.74 9.73 6.95
N GLU A 65 -5.28 8.99 7.96
CA GLU A 65 -5.38 9.40 9.37
C GLU A 65 -4.60 10.69 9.63
N LEU A 66 -3.39 10.85 9.09
CA LEU A 66 -2.61 12.10 9.19
C LEU A 66 -3.35 13.28 8.57
N ILE A 67 -3.99 13.09 7.40
CA ILE A 67 -4.79 14.14 6.77
C ILE A 67 -5.97 14.52 7.65
N GLN A 68 -6.66 13.55 8.25
CA GLN A 68 -7.79 13.80 9.15
C GLN A 68 -7.35 14.57 10.40
N ILE A 69 -6.26 14.17 11.04
CA ILE A 69 -5.70 14.87 12.20
C ILE A 69 -5.29 16.30 11.83
N SER A 70 -4.65 16.48 10.67
CA SER A 70 -4.24 17.79 10.18
C SER A 70 -5.44 18.71 9.93
N GLN A 71 -6.53 18.19 9.36
CA GLN A 71 -7.78 18.92 9.21
C GLN A 71 -8.36 19.29 10.57
N TYR A 72 -8.48 18.33 11.49
CA TYR A 72 -9.00 18.58 12.83
C TYR A 72 -8.24 19.71 13.52
N LEU A 73 -6.92 19.65 13.56
CA LEU A 73 -6.09 20.69 14.18
C LEU A 73 -6.33 22.06 13.53
N LEU A 74 -6.29 22.16 12.19
CA LEU A 74 -6.47 23.43 11.50
C LEU A 74 -7.87 24.06 11.71
N TYR A 75 -8.91 23.24 11.85
CA TYR A 75 -10.27 23.74 12.14
C TYR A 75 -10.48 24.08 13.62
N ASP A 76 -9.79 23.41 14.56
CA ASP A 76 -9.89 23.72 16.00
C ASP A 76 -9.14 25.01 16.38
N PHE A 77 -8.20 25.47 15.55
CA PHE A 77 -7.48 26.75 15.73
C PHE A 77 -8.20 27.97 15.13
N HIS A 78 -9.40 27.81 14.55
CA HIS A 78 -10.17 28.88 13.89
C HIS A 78 -11.51 29.17 14.56
#